data_AF-A0A3N2Q072-F1
#
_entry.id   AF-A0A3N2Q072-F1
#
_cell.length_a   1.000
_cell.length_b   1.000
_cell.length_c   1.000
_cell.angle_alpha   90.00
_cell.angle_beta   90.00
_cell.angle_gamma   90.00
#
_symmetry.space_group_name_H-M   'P 1'
#
loop_
_entity.id
_entity.type
_entity.pdbx_description
1 polymer ?
#
loop_
_entity_poly.entity_id
_entity_poly.type
_entity_poly.pdbx_seq_one_letter_code
_entity_poly.pdbx_strand_id
1 'polypeptide(L)'
;MGPQSFQHFPAHHYFVRVYRHVAVMLALLNRTATFLSSEEWRTVPWKFHPKSALDRLLDILFLSPGLFVRTDALVPAPATTTRRTKAQKLLHDCLAVESQLDHWHATLTGPGEGEPIARPIYWAEDTESPSAIVDPQHNPFAGCLAFRDDPTALALLTYWTALLLLNASSNRVHAAVCAPVLDDYPNLYPDLPPSLRIDASKYRQGREYASCICRGLDFALAAGVQVDALVAPLVVAQGVYREINTASRDGELEVVWCEAFREGLVTTGQYIVESISSRSWVEAGQF
;
A
#
# COMPACT_ATOMS: atom_id res chain seq x y z
N MET A 1 -25.67 4.26 -8.16
CA MET A 1 -26.10 3.98 -6.76
C MET A 1 -25.25 4.81 -5.81
N GLY A 2 -25.84 5.35 -4.75
CA GLY A 2 -25.14 6.16 -3.75
C GLY A 2 -24.60 5.33 -2.57
N PRO A 3 -23.86 5.93 -1.63
CA PRO A 3 -23.26 5.21 -0.51
C PRO A 3 -24.30 4.58 0.44
N GLN A 4 -25.53 5.11 0.49
CA GLN A 4 -26.65 4.57 1.28
C GLN A 4 -27.01 3.13 0.85
N SER A 5 -26.79 2.78 -0.43
CA SER A 5 -27.06 1.44 -0.96
C SER A 5 -26.14 0.37 -0.37
N PHE A 6 -25.05 0.75 0.30
CA PHE A 6 -24.06 -0.15 0.90
C PHE A 6 -24.16 -0.24 2.43
N GLN A 7 -25.31 0.11 3.01
CA GLN A 7 -25.53 0.07 4.47
C GLN A 7 -25.95 -1.29 5.01
N HIS A 8 -26.42 -2.21 4.14
CA HIS A 8 -26.98 -3.48 4.55
C HIS A 8 -26.47 -4.63 3.67
N PHE A 9 -26.59 -5.87 4.18
CA PHE A 9 -26.30 -7.08 3.42
C PHE A 9 -27.24 -7.20 2.20
N PRO A 10 -26.77 -7.73 1.04
CA PRO A 10 -25.40 -8.19 0.76
C PRO A 10 -24.44 -7.08 0.29
N ALA A 11 -24.98 -5.91 -0.09
CA ALA A 11 -24.20 -4.83 -0.69
C ALA A 11 -23.06 -4.34 0.23
N HIS A 12 -23.33 -4.16 1.53
CA HIS A 12 -22.31 -3.78 2.52
C HIS A 12 -21.13 -4.75 2.52
N HIS A 13 -21.41 -6.06 2.48
CA HIS A 13 -20.39 -7.10 2.52
C HIS A 13 -19.50 -7.06 1.28
N TYR A 14 -20.10 -6.96 0.09
CA TYR A 14 -19.35 -6.79 -1.15
C TYR A 14 -18.48 -5.52 -1.13
N PHE A 15 -19.05 -4.41 -0.66
CA PHE A 15 -18.36 -3.13 -0.62
C PHE A 15 -17.13 -3.16 0.29
N VAL A 16 -17.29 -3.66 1.52
CA VAL A 16 -16.23 -3.71 2.53
C VAL A 16 -15.17 -4.75 2.21
N ARG A 17 -15.57 -5.95 1.75
CA ARG A 17 -14.63 -7.09 1.57
C ARG A 17 -13.91 -7.11 0.23
N VAL A 18 -14.50 -6.52 -0.82
CA VAL A 18 -13.97 -6.63 -2.18
C VAL A 18 -13.75 -5.26 -2.78
N TYR A 19 -14.82 -4.49 -2.95
CA TYR A 19 -14.79 -3.29 -3.79
C TYR A 19 -13.78 -2.23 -3.32
N ARG A 20 -13.77 -1.89 -2.02
CA ARG A 20 -12.92 -0.82 -1.49
C ARG A 20 -11.43 -1.10 -1.66
N HIS A 21 -11.00 -2.34 -1.41
CA HIS A 21 -9.59 -2.72 -1.53
C HIS A 21 -9.14 -2.66 -2.99
N VAL A 22 -9.90 -3.29 -3.90
CA VAL A 22 -9.62 -3.24 -5.34
C VAL A 22 -9.62 -1.80 -5.86
N ALA A 23 -10.62 -1.00 -5.49
CA ALA A 23 -10.72 0.39 -5.93
C ALA A 23 -9.56 1.26 -5.44
N VAL A 24 -9.10 1.09 -4.18
CA VAL A 24 -7.95 1.87 -3.70
C VAL A 24 -6.66 1.44 -4.39
N MET A 25 -6.45 0.14 -4.59
CA MET A 25 -5.24 -0.37 -5.23
C MET A 25 -5.14 0.10 -6.68
N LEU A 26 -6.24 0.00 -7.44
CA LEU A 26 -6.29 0.53 -8.81
C LEU A 26 -6.08 2.04 -8.85
N ALA A 27 -6.68 2.80 -7.93
CA ALA A 27 -6.52 4.25 -7.86
C ALA A 27 -5.07 4.66 -7.53
N LEU A 28 -4.42 3.92 -6.62
CA LEU A 28 -3.02 4.13 -6.23
C LEU A 28 -2.07 3.83 -7.41
N LEU A 29 -2.24 2.66 -8.05
CA LEU A 29 -1.39 2.23 -9.18
C LEU A 29 -1.54 3.12 -10.41
N ASN A 30 -2.79 3.46 -10.76
CA ASN A 30 -3.06 4.34 -11.90
C ASN A 30 -2.86 5.82 -11.58
N ARG A 31 -2.60 6.15 -10.30
CA ARG A 31 -2.40 7.52 -9.82
C ARG A 31 -3.60 8.42 -10.17
N THR A 32 -4.80 7.89 -10.01
CA THR A 32 -6.07 8.55 -10.34
C THR A 32 -6.93 8.74 -9.10
N ALA A 33 -7.43 9.96 -8.87
CA ALA A 33 -8.36 10.24 -7.77
C ALA A 33 -9.62 9.35 -7.84
N THR A 34 -10.17 9.03 -6.67
CA THR A 34 -11.38 8.22 -6.53
C THR A 34 -12.43 8.95 -5.69
N PHE A 35 -13.70 8.75 -6.02
CA PHE A 35 -14.83 9.30 -5.27
C PHE A 35 -14.90 8.76 -3.84
N LEU A 36 -14.28 7.61 -3.59
CA LEU A 36 -14.20 6.98 -2.26
C LEU A 36 -13.39 7.80 -1.24
N SER A 37 -12.68 8.83 -1.68
CA SER A 37 -12.00 9.80 -0.80
C SER A 37 -12.97 10.75 -0.09
N SER A 38 -14.18 10.93 -0.63
CA SER A 38 -15.18 11.80 -0.03
C SER A 38 -15.66 11.26 1.33
N GLU A 39 -16.06 12.17 2.22
CA GLU A 39 -16.50 11.81 3.57
C GLU A 39 -17.75 10.93 3.56
N GLU A 40 -18.69 11.19 2.65
CA GLU A 40 -19.93 10.41 2.53
C GLU A 40 -19.63 8.93 2.28
N TRP A 41 -18.70 8.63 1.37
CA TRP A 41 -18.30 7.27 1.01
C TRP A 41 -17.42 6.58 2.05
N ARG A 42 -16.93 7.32 3.06
CA ARG A 42 -16.18 6.81 4.21
C ARG A 42 -17.03 6.69 5.47
N THR A 43 -18.25 7.23 5.51
CA THR A 43 -19.07 7.28 6.74
C THR A 43 -20.41 6.60 6.56
N VAL A 44 -21.14 6.93 5.48
CA VAL A 44 -22.52 6.48 5.26
C VAL A 44 -22.65 4.95 5.19
N PRO A 45 -21.75 4.19 4.51
CA PRO A 45 -21.85 2.72 4.49
C PRO A 45 -21.67 2.05 5.87
N TRP A 46 -21.05 2.73 6.84
CA TRP A 46 -20.79 2.19 8.19
C TRP A 46 -21.84 2.61 9.23
N LYS A 47 -22.96 3.20 8.81
CA LYS A 47 -24.02 3.68 9.72
C LYS A 47 -24.45 2.62 10.74
N PHE A 48 -24.47 1.34 10.35
CA PHE A 48 -24.92 0.22 11.17
C PHE A 48 -23.81 -0.82 11.44
N HIS A 49 -22.57 -0.55 11.03
CA HIS A 49 -21.48 -1.53 11.06
C HIS A 49 -20.18 -0.89 11.54
N PRO A 50 -19.46 -1.50 12.50
CA PRO A 50 -18.17 -0.98 12.95
C PRO A 50 -17.09 -1.17 11.86
N LYS A 51 -16.14 -0.23 11.79
CA LYS A 51 -14.96 -0.34 10.92
C LYS A 51 -13.90 -1.26 11.54
N SER A 52 -13.39 -2.19 10.73
CA SER A 52 -12.16 -2.94 11.03
C SER A 52 -10.91 -2.06 10.92
N ALA A 53 -9.76 -2.60 11.35
CA ALA A 53 -8.48 -1.91 11.17
C ALA A 53 -8.14 -1.69 9.69
N LEU A 54 -8.38 -2.69 8.84
CA LEU A 54 -8.22 -2.57 7.38
C LEU A 54 -9.13 -1.48 6.82
N ASP A 55 -10.39 -1.39 7.28
CA ASP A 55 -11.31 -0.35 6.79
C ASP A 55 -10.80 1.07 7.04
N ARG A 56 -10.20 1.30 8.21
CA ARG A 56 -9.60 2.57 8.60
C ARG A 56 -8.33 2.87 7.80
N LEU A 57 -7.52 1.85 7.52
CA LEU A 57 -6.38 1.99 6.61
C LEU A 57 -6.84 2.48 5.24
N LEU A 58 -7.82 1.80 4.64
CA LEU A 58 -8.35 2.13 3.32
C LEU A 58 -8.88 3.57 3.26
N ASP A 59 -9.52 4.07 4.33
CA ASP A 59 -9.98 5.46 4.42
C ASP A 59 -8.85 6.50 4.33
N ILE A 60 -7.70 6.19 4.92
CA ILE A 60 -6.49 7.03 4.84
C ILE A 60 -5.95 6.95 3.41
N LEU A 61 -5.87 5.73 2.86
CA LEU A 61 -5.31 5.48 1.52
C LEU A 61 -6.09 6.12 0.39
N PHE A 62 -7.41 6.33 0.53
CA PHE A 62 -8.19 7.04 -0.48
C PHE A 62 -7.75 8.51 -0.66
N LEU A 63 -7.02 9.10 0.28
CA LEU A 63 -6.49 10.46 0.16
C LEU A 63 -5.28 10.52 -0.79
N SER A 64 -4.49 9.45 -0.87
CA SER A 64 -3.21 9.41 -1.59
C SER A 64 -3.31 9.57 -3.11
N PRO A 65 -4.25 8.94 -3.84
CA PRO A 65 -4.34 9.08 -5.29
C PRO A 65 -4.50 10.53 -5.76
N GLY A 66 -5.22 11.37 -5.00
CA GLY A 66 -5.33 12.81 -5.30
C GLY A 66 -3.99 13.56 -5.16
N LEU A 67 -3.15 13.15 -4.21
CA LEU A 67 -1.79 13.68 -4.05
C LEU A 67 -0.91 13.26 -5.23
N PHE A 68 -1.07 12.04 -5.74
CA PHE A 68 -0.31 11.51 -6.86
C PHE A 68 -0.60 12.27 -8.16
N VAL A 69 -1.88 12.50 -8.48
CA VAL A 69 -2.30 13.36 -9.60
C VAL A 69 -1.65 14.75 -9.51
N ARG A 70 -1.71 15.37 -8.34
CA ARG A 70 -1.12 16.70 -8.11
C ARG A 70 0.40 16.69 -8.26
N THR A 71 1.05 15.61 -7.83
CA THR A 71 2.50 15.41 -7.97
C THR A 71 2.89 15.34 -9.45
N ASP A 72 2.17 14.54 -10.24
CA ASP A 72 2.49 14.35 -11.66
C ASP A 72 2.23 15.59 -12.50
N ALA A 73 1.26 16.42 -12.13
CA ALA A 73 1.06 17.73 -12.76
C ALA A 73 2.11 18.76 -12.34
N LEU A 74 2.59 18.70 -11.09
CA LEU A 74 3.47 19.71 -10.51
C LEU A 74 4.95 19.50 -10.86
N VAL A 75 5.42 18.25 -10.84
CA VAL A 75 6.85 17.93 -11.04
C VAL A 75 7.39 18.41 -12.40
N PRO A 76 6.71 18.18 -13.55
CA PRO A 76 7.21 18.64 -14.86
C PRO A 76 6.98 20.13 -15.13
N ALA A 77 6.23 20.84 -14.29
CA ALA A 77 5.98 22.26 -14.48
C ALA A 77 7.27 23.09 -14.34
N PRO A 78 7.37 24.26 -14.99
CA PRO A 78 8.54 25.13 -14.89
C PRO A 78 8.84 25.51 -13.44
N ALA A 79 10.13 25.58 -13.09
CA ALA A 79 10.62 25.84 -11.74
C ALA A 79 10.45 27.31 -11.33
N THR A 80 9.19 27.69 -11.09
CA THR A 80 8.78 29.05 -10.69
C THR A 80 8.51 29.14 -9.20
N THR A 81 8.46 30.37 -8.65
CA THR A 81 8.04 30.63 -7.26
C THR A 81 6.66 30.04 -7.00
N THR A 82 5.75 30.19 -7.97
CA THR A 82 4.39 29.63 -7.88
C THR A 82 4.40 28.11 -7.81
N ARG A 83 5.21 27.43 -8.62
CA ARG A 83 5.35 25.96 -8.55
C ARG A 83 5.87 25.55 -7.17
N ARG A 84 6.88 26.24 -6.65
CA ARG A 84 7.46 25.96 -5.33
C ARG A 84 6.44 26.12 -4.21
N THR A 85 5.64 27.18 -4.19
CA THR A 85 4.56 27.35 -3.19
C THR A 85 3.53 26.22 -3.26
N LYS A 86 3.13 25.81 -4.48
CA LYS A 86 2.24 24.64 -4.67
C LYS A 86 2.89 23.34 -4.19
N ALA A 87 4.19 23.19 -4.39
CA ALA A 87 4.96 22.02 -3.98
C ALA A 87 5.07 21.94 -2.46
N GLN A 88 5.29 23.07 -1.78
CA GLN A 88 5.31 23.16 -0.32
C GLN A 88 3.96 22.74 0.29
N LYS A 89 2.84 23.24 -0.25
CA LYS A 89 1.51 22.81 0.18
C LYS A 89 1.28 21.31 -0.06
N LEU A 90 1.66 20.82 -1.24
CA LEU A 90 1.54 19.40 -1.56
C LEU A 90 2.39 18.51 -0.64
N LEU A 91 3.61 18.94 -0.30
CA LEU A 91 4.48 18.21 0.62
C LEU A 91 3.87 18.15 2.02
N HIS A 92 3.31 19.26 2.51
CA HIS A 92 2.56 19.28 3.77
C HIS A 92 1.41 18.27 3.75
N ASP A 93 0.63 18.23 2.66
CA ASP A 93 -0.48 17.28 2.52
C ASP A 93 0.02 15.82 2.52
N CYS A 94 1.14 15.52 1.86
CA CYS A 94 1.77 14.19 1.90
C CYS A 94 2.20 13.79 3.31
N LEU A 95 2.85 14.70 4.04
CA LEU A 95 3.29 14.46 5.43
C LEU A 95 2.10 14.24 6.38
N ALA A 96 0.96 14.90 6.14
CA ALA A 96 -0.25 14.69 6.92
C ALA A 96 -0.87 13.30 6.69
N VAL A 97 -0.76 12.75 5.48
CA VAL A 97 -1.18 11.36 5.20
C VAL A 97 -0.18 10.37 5.78
N GLU A 98 1.13 10.64 5.66
CA GLU A 98 2.20 9.84 6.29
C GLU A 98 1.95 9.71 7.81
N SER A 99 1.68 10.83 8.49
CA SER A 99 1.39 10.84 9.93
C SER A 99 0.12 10.05 10.30
N GLN A 100 -0.92 10.05 9.46
CA GLN A 100 -2.11 9.23 9.69
C GLN A 100 -1.80 7.74 9.54
N LEU A 101 -0.94 7.37 8.59
CA LEU A 101 -0.48 5.99 8.39
C LEU A 101 0.37 5.52 9.57
N ASP A 102 1.29 6.35 10.07
CA ASP A 102 2.10 6.06 11.25
C ASP A 102 1.21 5.85 12.48
N HIS A 103 0.23 6.73 12.68
CA HIS A 103 -0.73 6.60 13.78
C HIS A 103 -1.54 5.31 13.67
N TRP A 104 -2.07 5.01 12.48
CA TRP A 104 -2.78 3.76 12.24
C TRP A 104 -1.91 2.53 12.55
N HIS A 105 -0.66 2.50 12.10
CA HIS A 105 0.24 1.39 12.38
C HIS A 105 0.53 1.26 13.89
N ALA A 106 0.75 2.39 14.58
CA ALA A 106 0.92 2.40 16.02
C ALA A 106 -0.30 1.84 16.79
N THR A 107 -1.53 2.06 16.29
CA THR A 107 -2.73 1.45 16.90
C THR A 107 -2.78 -0.07 16.76
N LEU A 108 -2.10 -0.65 15.77
CA LEU A 108 -1.99 -2.10 15.62
C LEU A 108 -0.89 -2.72 16.49
N THR A 109 0.23 -2.00 16.67
CA THR A 109 1.40 -2.48 17.42
C THR A 109 1.37 -2.13 18.91
N GLY A 110 0.45 -1.26 19.34
CA GLY A 110 0.31 -0.86 20.74
C GLY A 110 -0.19 -1.99 21.64
N PRO A 111 0.06 -1.90 22.97
CA PRO A 111 -0.52 -2.83 23.93
C PRO A 111 -2.06 -2.71 23.91
N GLY A 112 -2.75 -3.85 23.94
CA GLY A 112 -4.21 -3.87 24.08
C GLY A 112 -4.64 -3.30 25.44
N GLU A 113 -5.87 -2.81 25.54
CA GLU A 113 -6.43 -2.36 26.81
C GLU A 113 -6.33 -3.47 27.87
N GLY A 114 -5.52 -3.26 28.90
CA GLY A 114 -5.31 -4.22 29.99
C GLY A 114 -4.19 -5.24 29.80
N GLU A 115 -3.48 -5.25 28.66
CA GLU A 115 -2.29 -6.09 28.48
C GLU A 115 -1.00 -5.30 28.75
N PRO A 116 -0.12 -5.75 29.66
CA PRO A 116 1.13 -5.05 29.97
C PRO A 116 2.18 -5.17 28.84
N ILE A 117 2.00 -6.09 27.89
CA ILE A 117 2.95 -6.37 26.81
C ILE A 117 2.18 -6.48 25.49
N ALA A 118 2.58 -5.69 24.49
CA ALA A 118 2.01 -5.78 23.16
C ALA A 118 2.39 -7.09 22.48
N ARG A 119 1.39 -7.85 22.00
CA ARG A 119 1.65 -9.02 21.17
C ARG A 119 2.10 -8.59 19.78
N PRO A 120 3.15 -9.21 19.20
CA PRO A 120 3.54 -8.93 17.83
C PRO A 120 2.38 -9.20 16.87
N ILE A 121 2.23 -8.36 15.85
CA ILE A 121 1.24 -8.52 14.78
C ILE A 121 1.81 -9.31 13.59
N TYR A 122 3.13 -9.39 13.48
CA TYR A 122 3.89 -10.23 12.57
C TYR A 122 5.24 -10.59 13.17
N TRP A 123 5.86 -11.68 12.70
CA TRP A 123 7.19 -12.12 13.10
C TRP A 123 7.87 -12.87 11.93
N ALA A 124 9.19 -12.96 11.96
CA ALA A 124 9.92 -13.81 11.02
C ALA A 124 9.80 -15.27 11.46
N GLU A 125 9.51 -16.18 10.54
CA GLU A 125 9.61 -17.61 10.80
C GLU A 125 11.07 -18.04 10.75
N ASP A 126 11.50 -18.82 11.74
CA ASP A 126 12.84 -19.40 11.75
C ASP A 126 12.97 -20.42 10.61
N THR A 127 13.93 -20.19 9.72
CA THR A 127 14.27 -21.05 8.57
C THR A 127 14.79 -22.45 8.96
N GLU A 128 14.85 -22.78 10.25
CA GLU A 128 15.38 -24.05 10.77
C GLU A 128 14.32 -25.17 10.91
N SER A 129 13.08 -24.96 10.44
CA SER A 129 12.11 -26.06 10.36
C SER A 129 12.51 -27.06 9.25
N PRO A 130 12.77 -28.35 9.56
CA PRO A 130 13.24 -29.35 8.59
C PRO A 130 12.19 -29.74 7.52
N SER A 131 11.00 -29.14 7.57
CA SER A 131 9.83 -29.47 6.76
C SER A 131 9.62 -28.52 5.57
N ALA A 132 10.33 -27.39 5.52
CA ALA A 132 10.24 -26.47 4.41
C ALA A 132 11.08 -27.00 3.25
N ILE A 133 10.43 -27.60 2.26
CA ILE A 133 11.00 -27.90 0.94
C ILE A 133 11.14 -26.56 0.19
N VAL A 134 11.93 -25.65 0.75
CA VAL A 134 12.35 -24.43 0.07
C VAL A 134 13.85 -24.61 -0.11
N ASP A 135 14.26 -24.84 -1.35
CA ASP A 135 15.67 -24.91 -1.70
C ASP A 135 16.37 -23.64 -1.15
N PRO A 136 17.29 -23.76 -0.18
CA PRO A 136 17.94 -22.61 0.49
C PRO A 136 18.68 -21.68 -0.48
N GLN A 137 18.85 -22.09 -1.74
CA GLN A 137 19.53 -21.34 -2.79
C GLN A 137 18.65 -20.32 -3.53
N HIS A 138 17.32 -20.29 -3.30
CA HIS A 138 16.39 -19.52 -4.15
C HIS A 138 15.52 -18.46 -3.45
N ASN A 139 15.60 -18.29 -2.14
CA ASN A 139 14.91 -17.19 -1.44
C ASN A 139 15.90 -16.04 -1.15
N PRO A 140 15.79 -14.88 -1.83
CA PRO A 140 16.70 -13.76 -1.61
C PRO A 140 16.41 -12.97 -0.31
N PHE A 141 15.41 -13.36 0.48
CA PHE A 141 15.00 -12.66 1.69
C PHE A 141 15.40 -13.41 2.98
N ALA A 142 15.43 -12.68 4.10
CA ALA A 142 15.75 -13.22 5.44
C ALA A 142 14.60 -14.07 6.05
N GLY A 143 14.08 -15.03 5.30
CA GLY A 143 12.96 -15.91 5.70
C GLY A 143 11.57 -15.29 5.51
N CYS A 144 10.53 -16.10 5.66
CA CYS A 144 9.14 -15.66 5.50
C CYS A 144 8.63 -14.91 6.74
N LEU A 145 7.60 -14.08 6.56
CA LEU A 145 6.87 -13.44 7.64
C LEU A 145 5.58 -14.20 7.90
N ALA A 146 5.37 -14.55 9.17
CA ALA A 146 4.08 -14.98 9.68
C ALA A 146 3.33 -13.79 10.29
N PHE A 147 2.00 -13.87 10.28
CA PHE A 147 1.12 -12.84 10.81
C PHE A 147 0.17 -13.44 11.83
N ARG A 148 -0.39 -12.58 12.68
CA ARG A 148 -1.41 -12.96 13.67
C ARG A 148 -2.61 -13.66 13.02
N ASP A 149 -3.08 -13.12 11.90
CA ASP A 149 -4.29 -13.55 11.18
C ASP A 149 -4.29 -13.01 9.74
N ASP A 150 -5.21 -13.52 8.91
CA ASP A 150 -5.35 -13.13 7.51
C ASP A 150 -5.70 -11.65 7.29
N PRO A 151 -6.57 -10.98 8.09
CA PRO A 151 -6.83 -9.56 7.91
C PRO A 151 -5.61 -8.70 8.26
N THR A 152 -4.82 -9.10 9.26
CA THR A 152 -3.58 -8.40 9.63
C THR A 152 -2.54 -8.51 8.52
N ALA A 153 -2.37 -9.69 7.91
CA ALA A 153 -1.49 -9.88 6.75
C ALA A 153 -1.90 -8.95 5.60
N LEU A 154 -3.17 -8.97 5.20
CA LEU A 154 -3.67 -8.12 4.13
C LEU A 154 -3.51 -6.62 4.44
N ALA A 155 -3.78 -6.21 5.69
CA ALA A 155 -3.63 -4.83 6.12
C ALA A 155 -2.18 -4.35 6.07
N LEU A 156 -1.23 -5.16 6.55
CA LEU A 156 0.20 -4.80 6.53
C LEU A 156 0.79 -4.80 5.12
N LEU A 157 0.44 -5.78 4.28
CA LEU A 157 0.82 -5.77 2.86
C LEU A 157 0.28 -4.53 2.14
N THR A 158 -0.98 -4.17 2.40
CA THR A 158 -1.61 -2.95 1.86
C THR A 158 -0.92 -1.68 2.37
N TYR A 159 -0.57 -1.64 3.65
CA TYR A 159 0.14 -0.53 4.29
C TYR A 159 1.53 -0.31 3.69
N TRP A 160 2.37 -1.35 3.62
CA TRP A 160 3.71 -1.26 3.04
C TRP A 160 3.67 -0.88 1.56
N THR A 161 2.70 -1.40 0.80
CA THR A 161 2.47 -1.03 -0.60
C THR A 161 2.18 0.47 -0.72
N ALA A 162 1.31 0.99 0.13
CA ALA A 162 0.98 2.40 0.14
C ALA A 162 2.16 3.29 0.55
N LEU A 163 2.96 2.87 1.54
CA LEU A 163 4.16 3.60 1.95
C LEU A 163 5.17 3.71 0.80
N LEU A 164 5.39 2.64 0.04
CA LEU A 164 6.27 2.68 -1.13
C LEU A 164 5.83 3.74 -2.14
N LEU A 165 4.54 3.75 -2.50
CA LEU A 165 3.98 4.69 -3.47
C LEU A 165 3.95 6.14 -2.95
N LEU A 166 3.62 6.32 -1.66
CA LEU A 166 3.60 7.63 -1.02
C LEU A 166 5.01 8.20 -0.88
N ASN A 167 5.98 7.41 -0.41
CA ASN A 167 7.38 7.82 -0.26
C ASN A 167 8.00 8.23 -1.59
N ALA A 168 7.75 7.47 -2.67
CA ALA A 168 8.20 7.84 -4.00
C ALA A 168 7.62 9.20 -4.44
N SER A 169 6.34 9.44 -4.19
CA SER A 169 5.68 10.70 -4.52
C SER A 169 6.19 11.86 -3.64
N SER A 170 6.30 11.66 -2.33
CA SER A 170 6.84 12.63 -1.37
C SER A 170 8.27 13.04 -1.71
N ASN A 171 9.12 12.08 -2.09
CA ASN A 171 10.50 12.37 -2.50
C ASN A 171 10.55 13.25 -3.77
N ARG A 172 9.70 12.97 -4.77
CA ARG A 172 9.58 13.80 -5.99
C ARG A 172 9.10 15.22 -5.68
N VAL A 173 8.11 15.37 -4.79
CA VAL A 173 7.61 16.68 -4.36
C VAL A 173 8.67 17.44 -3.56
N HIS A 174 9.37 16.77 -2.65
CA HIS A 174 10.47 17.35 -1.88
C HIS A 174 11.59 17.85 -2.82
N ALA A 175 11.99 17.06 -3.81
CA ALA A 175 12.95 17.50 -4.83
C ALA A 175 12.45 18.74 -5.59
N ALA A 176 11.16 18.82 -5.91
CA ALA A 176 10.56 20.00 -6.56
C ALA A 176 10.55 21.24 -5.65
N VAL A 177 10.40 21.07 -4.33
CA VAL A 177 10.50 22.13 -3.33
C VAL A 177 11.92 22.69 -3.22
N CYS A 178 12.92 21.80 -3.28
CA CYS A 178 14.35 22.15 -3.17
C CYS A 178 14.96 22.64 -4.49
N ALA A 179 14.27 22.51 -5.61
CA ALA A 179 14.75 22.95 -6.92
C ALA A 179 14.96 24.49 -6.96
N PRO A 180 15.92 24.98 -7.77
CA PRO A 180 16.10 26.41 -7.97
C PRO A 180 14.86 27.05 -8.60
N VAL A 181 14.55 28.25 -8.16
CA VAL A 181 13.46 29.08 -8.66
C VAL A 181 14.00 30.03 -9.72
N LEU A 182 13.62 29.82 -10.98
CA LEU A 182 14.25 30.51 -12.13
C LEU A 182 13.70 31.91 -12.39
N ASP A 183 12.54 32.24 -11.84
CA ASP A 183 11.85 33.53 -12.00
C ASP A 183 12.06 34.51 -10.83
N ASP A 184 12.81 34.12 -9.79
CA ASP A 184 13.13 34.94 -8.62
C ASP A 184 14.64 35.19 -8.53
N TYR A 185 15.15 36.08 -9.37
CA TYR A 185 16.55 36.51 -9.34
C TYR A 185 16.73 37.74 -8.44
N PRO A 186 17.73 37.78 -7.53
CA PRO A 186 18.83 36.82 -7.37
C PRO A 186 18.55 35.64 -6.41
N ASN A 187 17.38 35.59 -5.78
CA ASN A 187 17.06 34.60 -4.74
C ASN A 187 16.56 33.27 -5.32
N LEU A 188 17.44 32.56 -6.06
CA LEU A 188 17.11 31.29 -6.71
C LEU A 188 16.80 30.16 -5.71
N TYR A 189 17.22 30.30 -4.45
CA TYR A 189 16.98 29.31 -3.39
C TYR A 189 16.36 29.98 -2.16
N PRO A 190 15.07 30.33 -2.19
CA PRO A 190 14.39 30.86 -1.02
C PRO A 190 14.53 29.92 0.18
N ASP A 191 14.43 30.46 1.40
CA ASP A 191 14.44 29.63 2.59
C ASP A 191 13.23 28.69 2.65
N LEU A 192 13.44 27.50 3.20
CA LEU A 192 12.36 26.54 3.43
C LEU A 192 11.83 26.66 4.87
N PRO A 193 10.49 26.70 5.07
CA PRO A 193 9.90 26.64 6.40
C PRO A 193 10.42 25.42 7.19
N PRO A 194 10.66 25.55 8.51
CA PRO A 194 11.22 24.45 9.32
C PRO A 194 10.40 23.16 9.26
N SER A 195 9.08 23.26 9.17
CA SER A 195 8.16 22.10 9.07
C SER A 195 8.32 21.28 7.78
N LEU A 196 8.97 21.82 6.76
CA LEU A 196 9.20 21.14 5.48
C LEU A 196 10.66 20.68 5.32
N ARG A 197 11.54 20.94 6.29
CA ARG A 197 12.93 20.47 6.32
C ARG A 197 12.97 19.02 6.77
N ILE A 198 12.51 18.14 5.91
CA ILE A 198 12.48 16.70 6.17
C ILE A 198 13.81 16.05 5.77
N ASP A 199 14.18 14.99 6.47
CA ASP A 199 15.28 14.15 6.04
C ASP A 199 14.82 13.27 4.88
N ALA A 200 15.24 13.60 3.66
CA ALA A 200 14.91 12.84 2.46
C ALA A 200 15.52 11.42 2.46
N SER A 201 16.49 11.13 3.33
CA SER A 201 17.08 9.80 3.46
C SER A 201 16.06 8.75 3.91
N LYS A 202 15.04 9.14 4.68
CA LYS A 202 13.97 8.24 5.16
C LYS A 202 13.18 7.61 4.00
N TYR A 203 13.07 8.31 2.87
CA TYR A 203 12.38 7.79 1.68
C TYR A 203 13.22 6.77 0.89
N ARG A 204 14.45 6.48 1.31
CA ARG A 204 15.30 5.42 0.72
C ARG A 204 15.01 4.03 1.29
N GLN A 205 14.14 3.90 2.29
CA GLN A 205 13.73 2.62 2.90
C GLN A 205 12.86 1.73 1.99
N GLY A 206 12.78 2.02 0.69
CA GLY A 206 11.95 1.27 -0.26
C GLY A 206 12.26 -0.23 -0.28
N ARG A 207 13.53 -0.61 -0.16
CA ARG A 207 13.92 -2.03 -0.14
C ARG A 207 13.37 -2.79 1.07
N GLU A 208 13.29 -2.14 2.23
CA GLU A 208 12.81 -2.76 3.48
C GLU A 208 11.32 -3.08 3.38
N TYR A 209 10.50 -2.12 2.95
CA TYR A 209 9.07 -2.36 2.75
C TYR A 209 8.79 -3.35 1.63
N ALA A 210 9.53 -3.29 0.52
CA ALA A 210 9.42 -4.29 -0.56
C ALA A 210 9.76 -5.70 -0.07
N SER A 211 10.76 -5.81 0.81
CA SER A 211 11.15 -7.08 1.45
C SER A 211 10.06 -7.59 2.37
N CYS A 212 9.50 -6.73 3.23
CA CYS A 212 8.36 -7.10 4.08
C CYS A 212 7.15 -7.58 3.27
N ILE A 213 6.87 -6.94 2.12
CA ILE A 213 5.83 -7.41 1.19
C ILE A 213 6.15 -8.82 0.73
N CYS A 214 7.30 -9.04 0.08
CA CYS A 214 7.64 -10.33 -0.52
C CYS A 214 7.64 -11.46 0.51
N ARG A 215 8.24 -11.22 1.69
CA ARG A 215 8.29 -12.20 2.78
C ARG A 215 6.91 -12.56 3.33
N GLY A 216 5.91 -11.68 3.20
CA GLY A 216 4.56 -11.91 3.71
C GLY A 216 3.56 -12.47 2.70
N LEU A 217 3.91 -12.52 1.41
CA LEU A 217 2.99 -12.95 0.36
C LEU A 217 2.58 -14.43 0.48
N ASP A 218 3.53 -15.31 0.82
CA ASP A 218 3.26 -16.74 0.99
C ASP A 218 2.26 -17.00 2.12
N PHE A 219 2.47 -16.36 3.28
CA PHE A 219 1.54 -16.47 4.41
C PHE A 219 0.14 -15.97 4.01
N ALA A 220 0.04 -14.80 3.37
CA ALA A 220 -1.24 -14.23 3.00
C ALA A 220 -2.01 -15.16 2.04
N LEU A 221 -1.32 -15.73 1.05
CA LEU A 221 -1.90 -16.68 0.11
C LEU A 221 -2.36 -17.96 0.83
N ALA A 222 -1.52 -18.53 1.69
CA ALA A 222 -1.84 -19.74 2.46
C ALA A 222 -2.99 -19.53 3.46
N ALA A 223 -3.11 -18.32 4.01
CA ALA A 223 -4.17 -17.93 4.95
C ALA A 223 -5.51 -17.60 4.25
N GLY A 224 -5.59 -17.70 2.92
CA GLY A 224 -6.82 -17.53 2.15
C GLY A 224 -7.13 -16.10 1.72
N VAL A 225 -6.15 -15.19 1.75
CA VAL A 225 -6.29 -13.86 1.13
C VAL A 225 -6.52 -14.02 -0.37
N GLN A 226 -7.43 -13.22 -0.93
CA GLN A 226 -7.78 -13.31 -2.35
C GLN A 226 -6.57 -13.00 -3.24
N VAL A 227 -6.39 -13.80 -4.30
CA VAL A 227 -5.25 -13.72 -5.23
C VAL A 227 -5.10 -12.32 -5.84
N ASP A 228 -6.21 -11.69 -6.22
CA ASP A 228 -6.26 -10.34 -6.81
C ASP A 228 -5.78 -9.26 -5.83
N ALA A 229 -6.04 -9.43 -4.53
CA ALA A 229 -5.56 -8.52 -3.50
C ALA A 229 -4.03 -8.53 -3.32
N LEU A 230 -3.35 -9.60 -3.77
CA LEU A 230 -1.89 -9.76 -3.68
C LEU A 230 -1.14 -9.23 -4.90
N VAL A 231 -1.83 -8.98 -6.02
CA VAL A 231 -1.21 -8.52 -7.27
C VAL A 231 -0.57 -7.15 -7.11
N ALA A 232 -1.30 -6.19 -6.52
CA ALA A 232 -0.78 -4.82 -6.35
C ALA A 232 0.47 -4.76 -5.44
N PRO A 233 0.48 -5.38 -4.25
CA PRO A 233 1.70 -5.48 -3.43
C PRO A 233 2.89 -6.06 -4.19
N LEU A 234 2.70 -7.19 -4.89
CA LEU A 234 3.76 -7.85 -5.66
C LEU A 234 4.32 -6.94 -6.76
N VAL A 235 3.45 -6.29 -7.55
CA VAL A 235 3.87 -5.42 -8.65
C VAL A 235 4.66 -4.21 -8.13
N VAL A 236 4.22 -3.61 -7.01
CA VAL A 236 4.91 -2.46 -6.41
C VAL A 236 6.28 -2.87 -5.86
N ALA A 237 6.35 -3.98 -5.11
CA ALA A 237 7.62 -4.49 -4.60
C ALA A 237 8.60 -4.83 -5.73
N GLN A 238 8.13 -5.50 -6.77
CA GLN A 238 8.94 -5.81 -7.96
C GLN A 238 9.43 -4.53 -8.67
N GLY A 239 8.60 -3.48 -8.74
CA GLY A 239 9.00 -2.18 -9.29
C GLY A 239 10.19 -1.59 -8.55
N VAL A 240 10.18 -1.63 -7.21
CA VAL A 240 11.31 -1.17 -6.38
C VAL A 240 12.59 -1.94 -6.69
N TYR A 241 12.54 -3.26 -6.76
CA TYR A 241 13.73 -4.07 -7.06
C TYR A 241 14.25 -3.84 -8.48
N ARG A 242 13.36 -3.61 -9.46
CA ARG A 242 13.77 -3.23 -10.81
C ARG A 242 14.50 -1.89 -10.82
N GLU A 243 14.01 -0.89 -10.09
CA GLU A 243 14.69 0.41 -9.96
C GLU A 243 16.08 0.24 -9.33
N ILE A 244 16.19 -0.52 -8.24
CA ILE A 244 17.48 -0.84 -7.59
C ILE A 244 18.43 -1.54 -8.59
N ASN A 245 17.94 -2.53 -9.34
CA ASN A 245 18.74 -3.25 -10.33
C ASN A 245 19.25 -2.32 -11.44
N THR A 246 18.38 -1.45 -11.95
CA THR A 246 18.80 -0.47 -12.97
C THR A 246 19.83 0.52 -12.45
N ALA A 247 19.76 0.91 -11.18
CA ALA A 247 20.65 1.90 -10.58
C ALA A 247 22.01 1.32 -10.14
N SER A 248 22.03 0.10 -9.59
CA SER A 248 23.22 -0.47 -8.95
C SER A 248 23.51 -1.93 -9.26
N ARG A 249 22.77 -2.58 -10.17
CA ARG A 249 22.87 -4.02 -10.48
C ARG A 249 22.60 -4.95 -9.29
N ASP A 250 21.96 -4.42 -8.25
CA ASP A 250 21.53 -5.16 -7.06
C ASP A 250 20.02 -5.46 -7.17
N GLY A 251 19.48 -6.41 -6.41
CA GLY A 251 18.04 -6.72 -6.46
C GLY A 251 17.61 -7.67 -7.58
N GLU A 252 18.55 -8.21 -8.38
CA GLU A 252 18.22 -9.13 -9.49
C GLU A 252 17.54 -10.40 -9.00
N LEU A 253 18.02 -10.99 -7.90
CA LEU A 253 17.43 -12.20 -7.32
C LEU A 253 16.01 -11.93 -6.82
N GLU A 254 15.75 -10.79 -6.19
CA GLU A 254 14.42 -10.37 -5.75
C GLU A 254 13.47 -10.16 -6.93
N VAL A 255 13.95 -9.62 -8.06
CA VAL A 255 13.15 -9.54 -9.29
C VAL A 255 12.77 -10.93 -9.76
N VAL A 256 13.73 -11.86 -9.89
CA VAL A 256 13.47 -13.25 -10.33
C VAL A 256 12.47 -13.95 -9.40
N TRP A 257 12.63 -13.78 -8.07
CA TRP A 257 11.68 -14.32 -7.10
C TRP A 257 10.27 -13.78 -7.31
N CYS A 258 10.11 -12.46 -7.51
CA CYS A 258 8.80 -11.86 -7.78
C CYS A 258 8.16 -12.41 -9.05
N GLU A 259 8.96 -12.75 -10.08
CA GLU A 259 8.46 -13.35 -11.31
C GLU A 259 7.96 -14.78 -11.09
N ALA A 260 8.71 -15.60 -10.37
CA ALA A 260 8.29 -16.94 -10.00
C ALA A 260 7.02 -16.94 -9.14
N PHE A 261 6.94 -16.05 -8.14
CA PHE A 261 5.73 -15.91 -7.32
C PHE A 261 4.50 -15.50 -8.15
N ARG A 262 4.68 -14.58 -9.10
CA ARG A 262 3.62 -14.15 -10.03
C ARG A 262 3.10 -15.32 -10.87
N GLU A 263 3.97 -16.18 -11.38
CA GLU A 263 3.58 -17.38 -12.13
C GLU A 263 2.78 -18.36 -11.25
N GLY A 264 3.17 -18.51 -9.99
CA GLY A 264 2.41 -19.26 -8.98
C GLY A 264 1.01 -18.69 -8.74
N LEU A 265 0.87 -17.36 -8.63
CA LEU A 265 -0.44 -16.70 -8.50
C LEU A 265 -1.33 -16.95 -9.72
N VAL A 266 -0.79 -16.86 -10.94
CA VAL A 266 -1.55 -17.12 -12.18
C VAL A 266 -2.07 -18.55 -12.19
N THR A 267 -1.22 -19.52 -11.86
CA THR A 267 -1.59 -20.95 -11.78
C THR A 267 -2.69 -21.18 -10.75
N THR A 268 -2.56 -20.58 -9.56
CA THR A 268 -3.56 -20.65 -8.49
C THR A 268 -4.88 -20.02 -8.92
N GLY A 269 -4.84 -18.86 -9.59
CA GLY A 269 -6.01 -18.19 -10.14
C GLY A 269 -6.74 -19.05 -11.17
N GLN A 270 -6.01 -19.67 -12.11
CA GLN A 270 -6.58 -20.57 -13.12
C GLN A 270 -7.30 -21.77 -12.48
N TYR A 271 -6.67 -22.40 -11.49
CA TYR A 271 -7.27 -23.50 -10.73
C TYR A 271 -8.58 -23.09 -10.04
N ILE A 272 -8.63 -21.89 -9.46
CA ILE A 272 -9.85 -21.34 -8.84
C ILE A 272 -10.95 -21.16 -9.90
N VAL A 273 -10.62 -20.59 -11.08
CA VAL A 273 -11.59 -20.40 -12.17
C VAL A 273 -12.15 -21.73 -12.68
N GLU A 274 -11.30 -22.74 -12.87
CA GLU A 274 -11.72 -24.09 -13.27
C GLU A 274 -12.61 -24.75 -12.21
N SER A 275 -12.26 -24.58 -10.94
CA SER A 275 -13.04 -25.09 -9.79
C SER A 275 -14.41 -24.42 -9.67
N ILE A 276 -14.53 -23.13 -9.99
CA ILE A 276 -15.81 -22.40 -9.99
C ILE A 276 -16.66 -22.81 -11.20
N SER A 277 -16.04 -22.96 -12.36
CA SER A 277 -16.74 -23.27 -13.62
C SER A 277 -17.27 -24.70 -13.66
N SER A 278 -16.64 -25.62 -12.93
CA SER A 278 -17.07 -27.02 -12.80
C SER A 278 -18.24 -27.23 -11.82
N ARG A 279 -18.65 -26.20 -11.07
CA ARG A 279 -19.76 -26.29 -10.11
C ARG A 279 -21.06 -25.71 -10.67
N SER A 280 -22.18 -26.39 -10.42
CA SER A 280 -23.52 -25.87 -10.68
C SER A 280 -23.96 -24.96 -9.52
N TRP A 281 -24.19 -23.68 -9.80
CA TRP A 281 -24.65 -22.71 -8.82
C TRP A 281 -26.18 -22.66 -8.78
N VAL A 282 -26.78 -22.71 -7.60
CA VAL A 282 -28.21 -22.50 -7.39
C VAL A 282 -28.41 -21.09 -6.83
N GLU A 283 -29.27 -20.28 -7.45
CA GLU A 283 -29.61 -18.95 -6.95
C GLU A 283 -30.33 -19.07 -5.60
N ALA A 284 -29.66 -18.64 -4.52
CA ALA A 284 -30.27 -18.49 -3.20
C ALA A 284 -31.05 -17.17 -3.09
N GLY A 285 -31.93 -16.91 -4.06
CA GLY A 285 -32.64 -15.65 -4.22
C GLY A 285 -34.15 -15.75 -4.03
N GLN A 286 -34.62 -16.37 -2.93
CA GLN A 286 -36.02 -16.27 -2.48
C GLN A 286 -36.12 -16.40 -0.94
N PHE A 287 -35.59 -15.43 -0.18
CA PHE A 287 -36.04 -15.14 1.19
C PHE A 287 -35.86 -13.66 1.50
#